data_AF-A0A2G1UGG6-F1
#
_entry.id   AF-A0A2G1UGG6-F1
#
_cell.length_a   1.000
_cell.length_b   1.000
_cell.length_c   1.000
_cell.angle_alpha   90.00
_cell.angle_beta   90.00
_cell.angle_gamma   90.00
#
_symmetry.space_group_name_H-M   'P 1'
#
loop_
_entity.id
_entity.type
_entity.pdbx_description
1 polymer ?
#
loop_
_entity_poly.entity_id
_entity_poly.type
_entity_poly.pdbx_seq_one_letter_code
_entity_poly.pdbx_strand_id
1 'polypeptide(L)'
;MSEVLKFAFKGNRNYVHGTSLFNALIDAAGQKGLAEGKINVSFKHMTHNPVCILDERAPTAADAVVAKIAGPDGESYSMCINAAAEIEEEAVRQDFDEPEACRGSIVGDKAIVQNHPHHVDRIELLVSLCKKMHLECLDSSKKWVFSRYDGRFPIPAMEKVELRITKQVGTRLTCSDVLVNGEKIADMYFS
;
A
#
# COMPACT_ATOMS: atom_id res chain seq x y z
N MET A 1 7.94 -20.37 7.88
CA MET A 1 9.26 -19.80 8.18
C MET A 1 9.04 -18.36 8.59
N SER A 2 9.70 -17.91 9.65
CA SER A 2 9.52 -16.57 10.20
C SER A 2 10.75 -15.73 9.88
N GLU A 3 10.54 -14.54 9.34
CA GLU A 3 11.59 -13.60 8.98
C GLU A 3 11.43 -12.30 9.79
N VAL A 4 12.52 -11.76 10.29
CA VAL A 4 12.53 -10.48 11.00
C VAL A 4 12.72 -9.34 9.98
N LEU A 5 11.76 -8.43 9.95
CA LEU A 5 11.78 -7.23 9.11
C LEU A 5 12.02 -6.00 9.97
N LYS A 6 12.85 -5.08 9.49
CA LYS A 6 13.08 -3.77 10.12
C LYS A 6 12.65 -2.66 9.16
N PHE A 7 11.77 -1.79 9.65
CA PHE A 7 11.23 -0.68 8.87
C PHE A 7 11.67 0.67 9.42
N ALA A 8 11.81 1.65 8.54
CA ALA A 8 11.88 3.06 8.93
C ALA A 8 10.49 3.71 8.99
N PHE A 9 10.32 4.69 9.86
CA PHE A 9 9.17 5.59 9.82
C PHE A 9 9.37 6.69 8.77
N LYS A 10 8.33 6.93 7.97
CA LYS A 10 8.37 7.90 6.87
C LYS A 10 7.88 9.29 7.30
N GLY A 11 8.75 10.28 7.22
CA GLY A 11 8.54 11.65 7.69
C GLY A 11 8.19 11.69 9.18
N ASN A 12 7.15 12.45 9.53
CA ASN A 12 6.71 12.65 10.92
C ASN A 12 5.79 11.55 11.46
N ARG A 13 5.62 10.43 10.73
CA ARG A 13 4.79 9.31 11.19
C ARG A 13 5.42 8.64 12.42
N ASN A 14 4.57 8.03 13.24
CA ASN A 14 4.94 7.21 14.40
C ASN A 14 4.53 5.75 14.21
N TYR A 15 4.40 5.31 12.96
CA TYR A 15 3.99 3.97 12.56
C TYR A 15 4.66 3.58 11.23
N VAL A 16 4.77 2.28 10.98
CA VAL A 16 5.27 1.73 9.72
C VAL A 16 4.27 2.00 8.61
N HIS A 17 4.71 2.67 7.55
CA HIS A 17 3.82 3.00 6.44
C HIS A 17 3.38 1.75 5.67
N GLY A 18 2.10 1.69 5.29
CA GLY A 18 1.54 0.57 4.54
C GLY A 18 2.26 0.27 3.21
N THR A 19 2.90 1.27 2.61
CA THR A 19 3.72 1.07 1.39
C THR A 19 4.98 0.26 1.67
N SER A 20 5.64 0.47 2.83
CA SER A 20 6.80 -0.32 3.23
C SER A 20 6.42 -1.78 3.49
N LEU A 21 5.27 -2.00 4.14
CA LEU A 21 4.72 -3.33 4.40
C LEU A 21 4.34 -4.03 3.09
N PHE A 22 3.74 -3.30 2.14
CA PHE A 22 3.46 -3.80 0.80
C PHE A 22 4.73 -4.26 0.10
N ASN A 23 5.77 -3.41 0.04
CA ASN A 23 7.02 -3.75 -0.63
C ASN A 23 7.67 -5.00 -0.01
N ALA A 24 7.71 -5.11 1.32
CA ALA A 24 8.24 -6.30 1.98
C ALA A 24 7.50 -7.60 1.60
N LEU A 25 6.17 -7.53 1.40
CA LEU A 25 5.39 -8.68 0.93
C LEU A 25 5.73 -9.05 -0.51
N ILE A 26 5.93 -8.06 -1.38
CA ILE A 26 6.32 -8.29 -2.78
C ILE A 26 7.74 -8.85 -2.86
N ASP A 27 8.67 -8.31 -2.08
CA ASP A 27 10.06 -8.78 -2.03
C ASP A 27 10.12 -10.24 -1.55
N ALA A 28 9.38 -10.57 -0.49
CA ALA A 28 9.28 -11.94 0.01
C ALA A 28 8.63 -12.90 -1.01
N ALA A 29 7.66 -12.42 -1.80
CA ALA A 29 7.08 -13.20 -2.89
C ALA A 29 8.09 -13.45 -4.02
N GLY A 30 8.87 -12.42 -4.38
CA GLY A 30 9.93 -12.51 -5.38
C GLY A 30 11.04 -13.48 -4.98
N GLN A 31 11.46 -13.48 -3.71
CA GLN A 31 12.43 -14.44 -3.18
C GLN A 31 11.96 -15.90 -3.26
N LYS A 32 10.64 -16.12 -3.35
CA LYS A 32 10.01 -17.44 -3.55
C LYS A 32 9.80 -17.79 -5.02
N GLY A 33 10.26 -16.96 -5.95
CA GLY A 33 10.11 -17.18 -7.38
C GLY A 33 8.80 -16.66 -7.99
N LEU A 34 7.94 -15.99 -7.22
CA LEU A 34 6.79 -15.28 -7.78
C LEU A 34 7.19 -13.90 -8.26
N ALA A 35 7.64 -13.83 -9.51
CA ALA A 35 8.02 -12.58 -10.17
C ALA A 35 6.81 -11.70 -10.53
N GLU A 36 5.62 -12.28 -10.70
CA GLU A 36 4.38 -11.58 -11.02
C GLU A 36 3.15 -12.35 -10.52
N GLY A 37 2.00 -11.67 -10.46
CA GLY A 37 0.74 -12.28 -10.08
C GLY A 37 -0.29 -11.30 -9.52
N LYS A 38 -1.13 -11.78 -8.61
CA LYS A 38 -2.11 -10.98 -7.87
C LYS A 38 -1.82 -10.99 -6.38
N ILE A 39 -1.97 -9.83 -5.74
CA ILE A 39 -1.87 -9.65 -4.30
C ILE A 39 -3.12 -8.99 -3.78
N ASN A 40 -3.64 -9.54 -2.69
CA ASN A 40 -4.68 -8.94 -1.88
C ASN A 40 -4.12 -8.71 -0.48
N VAL A 41 -3.73 -7.48 -0.16
CA VAL A 41 -3.19 -7.12 1.15
C VAL A 41 -4.15 -6.21 1.90
N SER A 42 -4.41 -6.54 3.17
CA SER A 42 -5.22 -5.75 4.09
C SER A 42 -4.40 -5.36 5.31
N PHE A 43 -4.43 -4.07 5.64
CA PHE A 43 -3.81 -3.49 6.83
C PHE A 43 -4.89 -3.31 7.90
N LYS A 44 -5.00 -4.27 8.82
CA LYS A 44 -6.06 -4.30 9.85
C LYS A 44 -5.73 -3.41 11.05
N HIS A 45 -4.44 -3.33 11.40
CA HIS A 45 -3.96 -2.58 12.56
C HIS A 45 -2.78 -1.70 12.20
N MET A 46 -2.65 -0.57 12.91
CA MET A 46 -1.52 0.32 12.74
C MET A 46 -0.28 -0.27 13.45
N THR A 47 0.81 -0.42 12.72
CA THR A 47 2.04 -1.03 13.25
C THR A 47 2.96 0.05 13.81
N HIS A 48 3.02 0.18 15.14
CA HIS A 48 3.86 1.15 15.83
C HIS A 48 5.26 0.64 16.20
N ASN A 49 5.52 -0.67 16.08
CA ASN A 49 6.86 -1.24 16.24
C ASN A 49 7.52 -1.36 14.86
N PRO A 50 8.67 -0.70 14.60
CA PRO A 50 9.38 -0.85 13.33
C PRO A 50 9.97 -2.25 13.10
N VAL A 51 10.13 -3.04 14.17
CA VAL A 51 10.54 -4.45 14.07
C VAL A 51 9.31 -5.32 13.95
N CYS A 52 9.24 -6.08 12.86
CA CYS A 52 8.12 -6.94 12.54
C CYS A 52 8.59 -8.36 12.24
N ILE A 53 7.65 -9.30 12.34
CA ILE A 53 7.81 -10.69 11.93
C ILE A 53 6.91 -10.94 10.74
N LEU A 54 7.50 -11.43 9.65
CA LEU A 54 6.82 -11.94 8.48
C LEU A 54 6.69 -13.46 8.62
N ASP A 55 5.46 -13.97 8.57
CA ASP A 55 5.15 -15.39 8.60
C ASP A 55 4.37 -15.81 7.36
N GLU A 56 4.80 -16.90 6.73
CA GLU A 56 3.94 -17.62 5.78
C GLU A 56 3.06 -18.63 6.53
N ARG A 57 1.79 -18.26 6.71
CA ARG A 57 0.76 -19.09 7.34
C ARG A 57 -0.64 -18.57 7.02
N ALA A 58 -1.65 -19.37 7.35
CA ALA A 58 -3.02 -18.91 7.33
C ALA A 58 -3.22 -17.71 8.29
N PRO A 59 -4.01 -16.70 7.87
CA PRO A 59 -4.28 -15.54 8.70
C PRO A 59 -5.27 -15.86 9.83
N THR A 60 -5.12 -15.10 10.90
CA THR A 60 -5.95 -15.09 12.10
C THR A 60 -6.62 -13.71 12.25
N ALA A 61 -7.54 -13.60 13.19
CA ALA A 61 -8.18 -12.32 13.52
C ALA A 61 -7.19 -11.30 14.13
N ALA A 62 -6.12 -11.76 14.76
CA ALA A 62 -5.13 -10.92 15.45
C ALA A 62 -4.08 -10.31 14.51
N ASP A 63 -3.99 -10.77 13.27
CA ASP A 63 -2.94 -10.33 12.34
C ASP A 63 -3.07 -8.86 11.95
N ALA A 64 -2.00 -8.09 12.13
CA ALA A 64 -1.95 -6.67 11.78
C ALA A 64 -2.00 -6.44 10.27
N VAL A 65 -1.27 -7.25 9.51
CA VAL A 65 -1.27 -7.25 8.04
C VAL A 65 -1.51 -8.65 7.54
N VAL A 66 -2.41 -8.80 6.56
CA VAL A 66 -2.69 -10.08 5.92
C VAL A 66 -2.59 -9.89 4.41
N ALA A 67 -1.81 -10.73 3.75
CA ALA A 67 -1.69 -10.78 2.30
C ALA A 67 -2.01 -12.18 1.78
N LYS A 68 -2.87 -12.25 0.76
CA LYS A 68 -3.02 -13.42 -0.11
C LYS A 68 -2.32 -13.13 -1.42
N ILE A 69 -1.36 -13.98 -1.79
CA ILE A 69 -0.55 -13.83 -3.00
C ILE A 69 -0.81 -15.04 -3.89
N ALA A 70 -1.07 -14.79 -5.17
CA ALA A 70 -1.32 -15.82 -6.17
C ALA A 70 -0.45 -15.58 -7.40
N GLY A 71 0.27 -16.63 -7.83
CA GLY A 71 1.03 -16.62 -9.08
C GLY A 71 0.13 -16.79 -10.31
N PRO A 72 0.70 -16.66 -11.52
CA PRO A 72 -0.04 -16.86 -12.78
C PRO A 72 -0.60 -18.28 -12.93
N ASP A 73 0.07 -19.28 -12.34
CA ASP A 73 -0.33 -20.70 -12.39
C ASP A 73 -1.45 -21.06 -11.41
N GLY A 74 -1.94 -20.09 -10.64
CA GLY A 74 -3.05 -20.28 -9.69
C GLY A 74 -2.64 -20.79 -8.31
N GLU A 75 -1.36 -21.16 -8.12
CA GLU A 75 -0.81 -21.40 -6.77
C GLU A 75 -0.93 -20.14 -5.92
N SER A 76 -1.37 -20.30 -4.67
CA SER A 76 -1.54 -19.19 -3.76
C SER A 76 -1.14 -19.55 -2.34
N TYR A 77 -0.58 -18.58 -1.64
CA TYR A 77 -0.24 -18.68 -0.23
C TYR A 77 -0.62 -17.40 0.52
N SER A 78 -0.51 -17.45 1.84
CA SER A 78 -0.80 -16.31 2.71
C SER A 78 0.45 -15.91 3.49
N MET A 79 0.67 -14.61 3.58
CA MET A 79 1.71 -13.99 4.39
C MET A 79 1.06 -13.04 5.40
N CYS A 80 1.59 -13.04 6.61
CA CYS A 80 1.14 -12.16 7.69
C CYS A 80 2.34 -11.36 8.22
N ILE A 81 2.14 -10.07 8.50
CA ILE A 81 3.15 -9.25 9.18
C ILE A 81 2.57 -8.78 10.50
N ASN A 82 3.31 -9.00 11.59
CA ASN A 82 2.98 -8.54 12.94
C ASN A 82 4.17 -7.86 13.60
N ALA A 83 3.91 -6.96 14.54
CA ALA A 83 4.97 -6.40 15.37
C ALA A 83 5.72 -7.52 16.13
N ALA A 84 7.04 -7.41 16.19
CA ALA A 84 7.83 -8.27 17.06
C ALA A 84 7.53 -7.99 18.53
N ALA A 85 7.77 -8.98 19.39
CA ALA A 85 7.62 -8.83 20.84
C ALA A 85 8.66 -7.87 21.43
N GLU A 86 9.87 -7.85 20.85
CA GLU A 86 10.93 -6.92 21.21
C GLU A 86 10.58 -5.52 20.68
N ILE A 87 10.61 -4.53 21.56
CA ILE A 87 10.35 -3.14 21.22
C ILE A 87 11.68 -2.47 20.89
N GLU A 88 11.81 -1.91 19.69
CA GLU A 88 12.92 -1.03 19.35
C GLU A 88 12.57 0.39 19.81
N GLU A 89 13.31 0.92 20.80
CA GLU A 89 13.00 2.20 21.46
C GLU A 89 13.18 3.40 20.52
N GLU A 90 14.07 3.29 19.53
CA GLU A 90 14.35 4.36 18.57
C GLU A 90 14.19 3.88 17.13
N ALA A 91 13.08 4.29 16.51
CA ALA A 91 12.81 3.98 15.11
C ALA A 91 13.67 4.85 14.18
N VAL A 92 14.35 4.19 13.22
CA VAL A 92 14.99 4.89 12.10
C VAL A 92 13.94 5.70 11.34
N ARG A 93 14.29 6.94 10.99
CA ARG A 93 13.43 7.83 10.19
C ARG A 93 13.98 7.98 8.78
N GLN A 94 13.06 8.01 7.83
CA GLN A 94 13.33 8.26 6.42
C GLN A 94 12.51 9.47 5.98
N ASP A 95 13.13 10.41 5.28
CA ASP A 95 12.43 11.53 4.69
C ASP A 95 11.43 11.06 3.62
N PHE A 96 10.27 11.70 3.59
CA PHE A 96 9.23 11.40 2.62
C PHE A 96 8.43 12.65 2.28
N ASP A 97 8.71 13.20 1.09
CA ASP A 97 8.02 14.37 0.55
C ASP A 97 6.80 13.92 -0.28
N GLU A 98 5.68 13.73 0.42
CA GLU A 98 4.40 13.34 -0.19
C GLU A 98 3.87 14.37 -1.21
N PRO A 99 3.97 15.69 -0.97
CA PRO A 99 3.69 16.70 -1.99
C PRO A 99 4.51 16.53 -3.27
N GLU A 100 5.81 16.24 -3.18
CA GLU A 100 6.66 16.04 -4.35
C GLU A 100 6.25 14.81 -5.17
N ALA A 101 5.88 13.70 -4.52
CA ALA A 101 5.33 12.52 -5.22
C ALA A 101 4.07 12.87 -6.05
N CYS A 102 3.27 13.82 -5.56
CA CYS A 102 2.05 14.29 -6.23
C CYS A 102 2.28 15.43 -7.24
N ARG A 103 3.52 15.91 -7.44
CA ARG A 103 3.78 17.07 -8.29
C ARG A 103 3.31 16.83 -9.74
N GLY A 104 2.59 17.79 -10.30
CA GLY A 104 2.04 17.71 -11.67
C GLY A 104 0.77 16.86 -11.80
N SER A 105 0.22 16.34 -10.70
CA SER A 105 -1.09 15.68 -10.71
C SER A 105 -2.25 16.69 -10.82
N ILE A 106 -3.30 16.29 -11.53
CA ILE A 106 -4.55 17.05 -11.71
C ILE A 106 -5.68 16.29 -11.03
N VAL A 107 -6.35 16.93 -10.08
CA VAL A 107 -7.53 16.39 -9.41
C VAL A 107 -8.78 16.87 -10.15
N GLY A 108 -9.68 15.93 -10.46
CA GLY A 108 -11.01 16.18 -11.02
C GLY A 108 -12.10 15.64 -10.08
N ASP A 109 -13.35 15.59 -10.55
CA ASP A 109 -14.43 15.01 -9.75
C ASP A 109 -14.17 13.52 -9.48
N LYS A 110 -13.87 13.20 -8.21
CA LYS A 110 -13.60 11.84 -7.73
C LYS A 110 -12.48 11.10 -8.47
N ALA A 111 -11.56 11.84 -9.10
CA ALA A 111 -10.45 11.27 -9.82
C ALA A 111 -9.18 12.11 -9.68
N ILE A 112 -8.02 11.47 -9.84
CA ILE A 112 -6.73 12.15 -9.95
C ILE A 112 -5.90 11.50 -11.05
N VAL A 113 -5.23 12.32 -11.85
CA VAL A 113 -4.38 11.88 -12.96
C VAL A 113 -3.00 12.49 -12.82
N GLN A 114 -1.96 11.72 -13.13
CA GLN A 114 -0.61 12.23 -13.30
C GLN A 114 0.01 11.62 -14.56
N ASN A 115 0.51 12.47 -15.44
CA ASN A 115 1.27 12.07 -16.62
C ASN A 115 2.76 12.10 -16.29
N HIS A 116 3.52 11.16 -16.84
CA HIS A 116 4.96 10.96 -16.62
C HIS A 116 5.34 11.01 -15.13
N PRO A 117 4.72 10.15 -14.29
CA PRO A 117 5.04 10.12 -12.87
C PRO A 117 6.53 9.84 -12.63
N HIS A 118 7.12 10.57 -11.69
CA HIS A 118 8.56 10.58 -11.45
C HIS A 118 8.97 9.90 -10.14
N HIS A 119 8.02 9.52 -9.28
CA HIS A 119 8.34 8.87 -8.01
C HIS A 119 8.80 7.43 -8.22
N VAL A 120 9.93 7.07 -7.60
CA VAL A 120 10.61 5.79 -7.83
C VAL A 120 9.80 4.61 -7.27
N ASP A 121 9.25 4.77 -6.07
CA ASP A 121 8.42 3.74 -5.44
C ASP A 121 6.99 3.84 -5.95
N ARG A 122 6.59 2.83 -6.71
CA ARG A 122 5.31 2.81 -7.40
C ARG A 122 4.13 2.76 -6.43
N ILE A 123 4.20 2.01 -5.34
CA ILE A 123 3.08 1.94 -4.39
C ILE A 123 2.98 3.23 -3.57
N GLU A 124 4.11 3.86 -3.23
CA GLU A 124 4.12 5.17 -2.59
C GLU A 124 3.46 6.24 -3.46
N LEU A 125 3.74 6.25 -4.75
CA LEU A 125 3.10 7.15 -5.69
C LEU A 125 1.58 6.99 -5.66
N LEU A 126 1.11 5.76 -5.85
CA LEU A 126 -0.32 5.46 -5.89
C LEU A 126 -1.02 5.86 -4.59
N VAL A 127 -0.42 5.54 -3.43
CA VAL A 127 -0.95 5.88 -2.11
C VAL A 127 -0.98 7.40 -1.91
N SER A 128 0.06 8.13 -2.34
CA SER A 128 0.14 9.58 -2.22
C SER A 128 -0.91 10.28 -3.07
N LEU A 129 -1.04 9.88 -4.34
CA LEU A 129 -2.07 10.39 -5.24
C LEU A 129 -3.48 10.09 -4.72
N CYS A 130 -3.71 8.87 -4.23
CA CYS A 130 -5.00 8.47 -3.69
C CYS A 130 -5.35 9.32 -2.47
N LYS A 131 -4.41 9.50 -1.54
CA LYS A 131 -4.60 10.35 -0.37
C LYS A 131 -4.88 11.80 -0.74
N LYS A 132 -4.15 12.39 -1.69
CA LYS A 132 -4.41 13.73 -2.22
C LYS A 132 -5.83 13.85 -2.76
N MET A 133 -6.24 12.91 -3.61
CA MET A 133 -7.60 12.86 -4.16
C MET A 133 -8.67 12.80 -3.06
N HIS A 134 -8.46 12.03 -2.00
CA HIS A 134 -9.43 11.94 -0.90
C HIS A 134 -9.53 13.24 -0.09
N LEU A 135 -8.40 13.90 0.16
CA LEU A 135 -8.38 15.20 0.85
C LEU A 135 -9.08 16.29 0.05
N GLU A 136 -8.93 16.30 -1.28
CA GLU A 136 -9.51 17.33 -2.13
C GLU A 136 -10.97 17.05 -2.54
N CYS A 137 -11.31 15.78 -2.82
CA CYS A 137 -12.64 15.42 -3.34
C CYS A 137 -13.67 15.08 -2.25
N LEU A 138 -13.23 14.63 -1.06
CA LEU A 138 -14.14 14.12 -0.04
C LEU A 138 -14.12 14.94 1.24
N ASP A 139 -12.98 15.00 1.92
CA ASP A 139 -12.87 15.65 3.23
C ASP A 139 -11.41 15.93 3.57
N SER A 140 -11.05 17.22 3.54
CA SER A 140 -9.71 17.71 3.85
C SER A 140 -9.37 17.67 5.34
N SER A 141 -10.37 17.49 6.21
CA SER A 141 -10.18 17.40 7.67
C SER A 141 -9.85 15.98 8.15
N LYS A 142 -10.07 14.97 7.31
CA LYS A 142 -9.85 13.57 7.66
C LYS A 142 -8.40 13.13 7.42
N LYS A 143 -7.97 12.19 8.26
CA LYS A 143 -6.75 11.42 8.06
C LYS A 143 -7.09 10.14 7.29
N TRP A 144 -6.96 10.21 5.97
CA TRP A 144 -7.16 9.06 5.10
C TRP A 144 -5.98 8.09 5.19
N VAL A 145 -6.26 6.82 5.48
CA VAL A 145 -5.28 5.75 5.68
C VAL A 145 -5.44 4.67 4.62
N PHE A 146 -4.34 4.28 3.98
CA PHE A 146 -4.29 3.15 3.06
C PHE A 146 -4.57 1.84 3.80
N SER A 147 -5.69 1.20 3.50
CA SER A 147 -6.22 0.05 4.27
C SER A 147 -6.19 -1.27 3.50
N ARG A 148 -6.25 -1.24 2.17
CA ARG A 148 -6.15 -2.46 1.34
C ARG A 148 -5.72 -2.16 -0.09
N TYR A 149 -4.99 -3.10 -0.67
CA TYR A 149 -4.72 -3.17 -2.11
C TYR A 149 -5.09 -4.55 -2.62
N ASP A 150 -5.84 -4.59 -3.72
CA ASP A 150 -6.27 -5.82 -4.39
C ASP A 150 -6.00 -5.68 -5.88
N GLY A 151 -4.92 -6.29 -6.36
CA GLY A 151 -4.50 -6.07 -7.74
C GLY A 151 -3.26 -6.82 -8.14
N ARG A 152 -2.71 -6.44 -9.29
CA ARG A 152 -1.51 -7.07 -9.83
C ARG A 152 -0.25 -6.63 -9.10
N PHE A 153 0.72 -7.53 -9.04
CA PHE A 153 2.11 -7.20 -8.71
C PHE A 153 3.04 -7.85 -9.75
N PRO A 154 4.22 -7.27 -10.03
CA PRO A 154 4.63 -5.92 -9.62
C PRO A 154 3.71 -4.86 -10.22
N ILE A 155 3.63 -3.70 -9.58
CA ILE A 155 2.98 -2.54 -10.21
C ILE A 155 3.79 -2.22 -11.47
N PRO A 156 3.18 -2.10 -12.65
CA PRO A 156 3.85 -1.89 -13.93
C PRO A 156 4.57 -0.54 -14.02
N ALA A 157 5.39 -0.36 -15.05
CA ALA A 157 5.90 0.97 -15.41
C ALA A 157 4.73 1.90 -15.78
N MET A 158 4.84 3.17 -15.38
CA MET A 158 3.77 4.16 -15.48
C MET A 158 4.22 5.33 -16.35
N GLU A 159 3.64 5.45 -17.54
CA GLU A 159 3.68 6.71 -18.32
C GLU A 159 2.50 7.61 -17.95
N LYS A 160 1.41 7.01 -17.52
CA LYS A 160 0.24 7.69 -16.99
C LYS A 160 -0.37 6.88 -15.88
N VAL A 161 -0.77 7.55 -14.80
CA VAL A 161 -1.54 6.96 -13.72
C VAL A 161 -2.83 7.73 -13.53
N GLU A 162 -3.90 6.99 -13.27
CA GLU A 162 -5.22 7.54 -12.96
C GLU A 162 -5.86 6.74 -11.84
N LEU A 163 -6.39 7.43 -10.84
CA LEU A 163 -7.17 6.85 -9.76
C LEU A 163 -8.59 7.41 -9.81
N ARG A 164 -9.60 6.57 -9.58
CA ARG A 164 -11.01 6.98 -9.60
C ARG A 164 -11.75 6.39 -8.41
N ILE A 165 -12.39 7.19 -7.57
CA ILE A 165 -13.26 6.70 -6.50
C ILE A 165 -14.51 6.08 -7.13
N THR A 166 -14.66 4.76 -7.02
CA THR A 166 -15.79 4.02 -7.59
C THR A 166 -16.84 3.64 -6.57
N LYS A 167 -16.45 3.48 -5.30
CA LYS A 167 -17.38 3.17 -4.21
C LYS A 167 -17.04 3.95 -2.96
N GLN A 168 -18.08 4.33 -2.24
CA GLN A 168 -18.00 4.90 -0.90
C GLN A 168 -19.01 4.18 -0.01
N VAL A 169 -18.52 3.44 0.98
CA VAL A 169 -19.34 2.69 1.94
C VAL A 169 -19.42 3.53 3.22
N GLY A 170 -20.58 4.15 3.42
CA GLY A 170 -20.79 5.09 4.52
C GLY A 170 -19.87 6.32 4.40
N THR A 171 -19.30 6.74 5.53
CA THR A 171 -18.41 7.93 5.59
C THR A 171 -16.94 7.60 5.81
N ARG A 172 -16.59 6.31 5.86
CA ARG A 172 -15.30 5.83 6.40
C ARG A 172 -14.55 4.85 5.51
N LEU A 173 -15.11 4.33 4.43
CA LEU A 173 -14.40 3.40 3.56
C LEU A 173 -14.68 3.74 2.11
N THR A 174 -13.61 3.88 1.34
CA THR A 174 -13.65 4.15 -0.09
C THR A 174 -12.93 3.04 -0.84
N CYS A 175 -13.36 2.81 -2.07
CA CYS A 175 -12.66 2.00 -3.05
C CYS A 175 -12.39 2.86 -4.28
N SER A 176 -11.14 2.83 -4.74
CA SER A 176 -10.70 3.51 -5.94
C SER A 176 -10.15 2.52 -6.94
N ASP A 177 -10.55 2.64 -8.19
CA ASP A 177 -9.90 1.96 -9.30
C ASP A 177 -8.51 2.56 -9.51
N VAL A 178 -7.52 1.69 -9.72
CA VAL A 178 -6.15 2.07 -10.09
C VAL A 178 -5.92 1.73 -11.54
N LEU A 179 -5.72 2.75 -12.37
CA LEU A 179 -5.42 2.61 -13.79
C LEU A 179 -3.98 3.04 -14.08
N VAL A 180 -3.23 2.19 -14.76
CA VAL A 180 -1.90 2.52 -15.29
C VAL A 180 -1.95 2.39 -16.81
N ASN A 181 -1.54 3.44 -17.51
CA ASN A 181 -1.53 3.52 -18.97
C ASN A 181 -2.90 3.17 -19.59
N GLY A 182 -3.99 3.48 -18.88
CA GLY A 182 -5.37 3.20 -19.30
C GLY A 182 -5.89 1.80 -18.92
N GLU A 183 -5.06 0.91 -18.40
CA GLU A 183 -5.47 -0.42 -17.95
C GLU A 183 -5.73 -0.42 -16.44
N LYS A 184 -6.87 -0.97 -16.00
CA LYS A 184 -7.13 -1.16 -14.57
C LYS A 184 -6.25 -2.29 -14.03
N ILE A 185 -5.44 -1.98 -13.02
CA ILE A 185 -4.48 -2.91 -12.43
C ILE A 185 -4.83 -3.36 -11.01
N ALA A 186 -5.64 -2.57 -10.29
CA ALA A 186 -5.97 -2.83 -8.90
C ALA A 186 -7.23 -2.07 -8.46
N ASP A 187 -7.77 -2.50 -7.31
CA ASP A 187 -8.62 -1.73 -6.43
C ASP A 187 -7.80 -1.31 -5.19
N MET A 188 -7.89 -0.04 -4.82
CA MET A 188 -7.22 0.54 -3.65
C MET A 188 -8.23 1.12 -2.67
N TYR A 189 -8.08 0.77 -1.39
CA TYR A 189 -9.03 1.13 -0.34
C TYR A 189 -8.42 2.07 0.68
N PHE A 190 -9.18 3.08 1.08
CA PHE A 190 -8.81 4.05 2.09
C PHE A 190 -9.89 4.17 3.15
N SER A 191 -9.47 4.43 4.40
CA SER A 191 -10.34 4.62 5.55
C SER A 191 -10.01 5.85 6.37
#